data_AF-A0AAV6YM71-F1
#
_entry.id   AF-A0AAV6YM71-F1
#
_cell.length_a   1.000
_cell.length_b   1.000
_cell.length_c   1.000
_cell.angle_alpha   90.00
_cell.angle_beta   90.00
_cell.angle_gamma   90.00
#
_symmetry.space_group_name_H-M   'P 1'
#
loop_
_entity.id
_entity.type
_entity.pdbx_description
1 polymer ?
#
loop_
_entity_poly.entity_id
_entity_poly.type
_entity_poly.pdbx_seq_one_letter_code
_entity_poly.pdbx_strand_id
1 'polypeptide(L)' 'EPNKEKYLTDLDTWLGYFEKILSKNSKGKKFLVGDKITYADYNLLDTLQCNLDLSPPCLSTYPLLSGYVERL' A
#
# COMPACT_ATOMS: atom_id res chain seq x y z
N GLU A 1 0.72 -23.65 1.12
CA GLU A 1 -0.51 -23.66 0.29
C GLU A 1 -0.26 -22.89 -1.00
N PRO A 2 -0.37 -23.51 -2.18
CA PRO A 2 -0.01 -22.90 -3.48
C PRO A 2 -0.72 -21.57 -3.75
N ASN A 3 -1.95 -21.41 -3.26
CA ASN A 3 -2.73 -20.19 -3.43
C ASN A 3 -2.16 -19.01 -2.64
N LYS A 4 -1.54 -19.26 -1.48
CA LYS A 4 -0.93 -18.21 -0.66
C LYS A 4 0.32 -17.64 -1.34
N GLU A 5 1.17 -18.51 -1.88
CA GLU A 5 2.40 -18.08 -2.58
C GLU A 5 2.08 -17.28 -3.83
N LYS A 6 1.13 -17.75 -4.66
CA LYS A 6 0.64 -17.00 -5.81
C LYS A 6 0.10 -15.63 -5.39
N TYR A 7 -0.70 -15.58 -4.33
CA TYR A 7 -1.23 -14.31 -3.81
C TYR A 7 -0.11 -13.36 -3.40
N LEU A 8 0.93 -13.84 -2.71
CA LEU A 8 2.05 -12.99 -2.29
C LEU A 8 2.88 -12.46 -3.48
N THR A 9 3.02 -13.24 -4.55
CA THR A 9 3.64 -12.77 -5.80
C THR A 9 2.80 -11.69 -6.49
N ASP A 10 1.48 -11.90 -6.59
CA ASP A 10 0.57 -10.92 -7.19
C ASP A 10 0.49 -9.65 -6.33
N LEU A 11 0.51 -9.80 -5.00
CA LEU A 11 0.50 -8.70 -4.03
C LEU A 11 1.67 -7.75 -4.24
N ASP A 12 2.90 -8.26 -4.39
CA ASP A 12 4.08 -7.44 -4.64
C ASP A 12 3.89 -6.55 -5.87
N THR A 13 3.34 -7.12 -6.96
CA THR A 13 3.04 -6.37 -8.18
C THR A 13 2.02 -5.25 -7.93
N TRP A 14 0.95 -5.51 -7.17
CA TRP A 14 -0.07 -4.52 -6.86
C TRP A 14 0.45 -3.41 -5.94
N LEU A 15 1.23 -3.75 -4.92
CA LEU A 15 1.87 -2.77 -4.04
C LEU A 15 2.79 -1.84 -4.83
N GLY A 16 3.55 -2.36 -5.79
CA GLY A 16 4.37 -1.56 -6.70
C GLY A 16 3.56 -0.53 -7.50
N TYR A 17 2.31 -0.83 -7.87
CA TYR A 17 1.43 0.14 -8.54
C TYR A 17 0.99 1.27 -7.61
N PHE A 18 0.59 0.96 -6.38
CA PHE A 18 0.21 1.99 -5.40
C PHE A 18 1.39 2.85 -4.95
N GLU A 19 2.58 2.25 -4.76
CA GLU A 19 3.82 2.98 -4.51
C GLU A 19 4.08 3.99 -5.63
N LYS A 20 3.93 3.57 -6.89
CA LYS A 20 4.09 4.44 -8.06
C LYS A 20 3.04 5.55 -8.10
N ILE A 21 1.79 5.28 -7.71
CA ILE A 21 0.74 6.31 -7.61
C ILE A 21 1.12 7.34 -6.54
N LEU A 22 1.49 6.91 -5.34
CA LEU A 22 1.93 7.79 -4.26
C LEU A 22 3.15 8.63 -4.68
N SER A 23 4.11 8.03 -5.38
CA SER A 23 5.31 8.74 -5.87
C SER A 23 4.97 9.94 -6.76
N LYS A 24 3.86 9.84 -7.52
CA LYS A 24 3.38 10.89 -8.42
C LYS A 24 2.54 11.95 -7.72
N ASN A 25 1.90 11.63 -6.59
CA ASN A 25 1.15 12.60 -5.80
C ASN A 25 1.96 13.10 -4.60
N SER A 26 2.62 14.25 -4.77
CA SER A 26 3.39 14.91 -3.69
C SER A 26 4.43 13.99 -3.03
N LYS A 27 4.98 13.01 -3.77
CA LYS A 27 5.92 11.99 -3.27
C LYS A 27 5.39 11.26 -2.02
N GLY A 28 4.12 10.89 -2.01
CA GLY A 28 3.48 10.13 -0.94
C GLY A 28 3.21 10.91 0.36
N LYS A 29 3.50 12.22 0.40
CA LYS A 29 3.35 13.06 1.60
C LYS A 29 1.91 13.49 1.91
N LYS A 30 0.98 13.32 0.97
CA LYS A 30 -0.42 13.70 1.12
C LYS A 30 -1.31 12.44 1.21
N PHE A 31 -2.31 12.34 0.35
CA PHE A 31 -3.25 11.22 0.26
C PHE A 31 -3.00 10.46 -1.05
N LEU A 32 -3.79 9.43 -1.29
CA LEU A 32 -3.68 8.61 -2.49
C LEU A 32 -3.89 9.46 -3.77
N VAL A 33 -4.86 10.37 -3.75
CA VAL A 33 -5.14 11.31 -4.85
C VAL A 33 -5.46 12.70 -4.29
N GLY A 34 -4.90 13.74 -4.92
CA GLY A 34 -5.15 15.12 -4.52
C GLY A 34 -4.52 15.47 -3.17
N ASP A 35 -5.10 16.42 -2.47
CA ASP A 35 -4.58 16.97 -1.21
C ASP A 35 -5.52 16.81 -0.01
N LYS A 36 -6.66 16.14 -0.19
CA LYS A 36 -7.62 15.82 0.85
C LYS A 36 -7.84 14.32 0.94
N ILE A 37 -8.17 13.85 2.14
CA ILE A 37 -8.51 12.46 2.37
C ILE A 37 -9.79 12.10 1.63
N THR A 38 -9.84 10.90 1.08
CA THR A 38 -10.97 10.37 0.33
C THR A 38 -11.34 8.97 0.82
N TYR A 39 -12.47 8.44 0.36
CA TYR A 39 -12.84 7.04 0.60
C TYR A 39 -11.76 6.05 0.14
N ALA A 40 -11.06 6.36 -0.96
CA ALA A 40 -10.03 5.50 -1.50
C ALA A 40 -8.85 5.33 -0.53
N ASP A 41 -8.59 6.34 0.30
CA ASP A 41 -7.54 6.28 1.31
C ASP A 41 -7.87 5.25 2.40
N TYR A 42 -9.09 5.31 2.93
CA TYR A 42 -9.56 4.37 3.95
C TYR A 42 -9.58 2.93 3.44
N ASN A 43 -10.07 2.71 2.22
CA ASN A 43 -10.12 1.38 1.63
C ASN A 43 -8.72 0.81 1.38
N LEU A 44 -7.79 1.65 0.91
CA LEU A 44 -6.40 1.23 0.74
C LEU A 44 -5.72 0.92 2.08
N LEU A 45 -5.92 1.77 3.10
CA LEU A 45 -5.35 1.57 4.43
C LEU A 45 -5.78 0.24 5.06
N ASP A 46 -7.08 -0.06 5.07
CA ASP A 46 -7.62 -1.32 5.57
C ASP A 46 -7.06 -2.53 4.82
N THR A 47 -6.99 -2.43 3.49
CA THR A 47 -6.39 -3.46 2.63
C THR A 47 -4.91 -3.68 2.96
N LEU A 48 -4.14 -2.61 3.20
CA LEU A 48 -2.72 -2.72 3.55
C LEU A 48 -2.50 -3.34 4.93
N GLN A 49 -3.34 -3.00 5.92
CA GLN A 49 -3.30 -3.59 7.26
C GLN A 49 -3.57 -5.10 7.21
N CYS A 50 -4.60 -5.54 6.48
CA CYS A 50 -4.87 -6.97 6.26
C CYS A 50 -3.68 -7.70 5.62
N ASN A 51 -2.97 -7.05 4.68
CA ASN A 51 -1.78 -7.62 4.04
C ASN A 51 -0.57 -7.69 4.98
N LEU A 52 -0.42 -6.71 5.88
CA LEU A 52 0.61 -6.75 6.93
C LEU A 52 0.36 -7.88 7.93
N ASP A 53 -0.90 -8.14 8.31
CA ASP A 53 -1.26 -9.28 9.15
C ASP A 53 -0.93 -10.62 8.46
N LEU A 54 -1.14 -10.71 7.14
CA LEU A 54 -0.83 -11.89 6.35
C LEU A 54 0.68 -12.09 6.11
N SER A 55 1.40 -10.99 5.88
CA SER A 55 2.82 -10.95 5.55
C SER A 55 3.45 -9.65 6.10
N PRO A 56 3.98 -9.68 7.34
CA PRO A 56 4.59 -8.49 7.95
C PRO A 56 5.67 -7.79 7.13
N PRO A 57 6.53 -8.47 6.34
CA PRO A 57 7.56 -7.79 5.57
C PRO A 57 7.07 -7.20 4.23
N CYS A 58 5.78 -7.33 3.87
CA CYS A 58 5.30 -7.01 2.52
C CYS A 58 5.50 -5.54 2.08
N LEU A 59 5.63 -4.60 3.02
CA LEU A 59 5.89 -3.18 2.71
C LEU A 59 7.35 -2.76 2.83
N SER A 60 8.26 -3.66 3.21
CA SER A 60 9.67 -3.32 3.50
C SER A 60 10.44 -2.68 2.34
N THR A 61 10.04 -2.96 1.10
CA THR A 61 10.60 -2.39 -0.14
C THR A 61 9.82 -1.20 -0.68
N TYR A 62 8.71 -0.82 -0.02
CA TYR A 62 7.77 0.22 -0.44
C TYR A 62 7.71 1.34 0.62
N PRO A 63 8.70 2.26 0.63
CA PRO A 63 8.82 3.27 1.67
C PRO A 63 7.65 4.28 1.68
N LEU A 64 7.05 4.60 0.53
CA LEU A 64 5.92 5.53 0.51
C LEU A 64 4.66 4.88 1.07
N LEU A 65 4.40 3.61 0.74
CA LEU A 65 3.30 2.85 1.34
C LEU A 65 3.51 2.63 2.84
N SER A 66 4.73 2.30 3.28
CA SER A 66 5.05 2.18 4.70
C SER A 66 4.75 3.48 5.46
N GLY A 67 5.24 4.62 4.96
CA GLY A 67 4.97 5.92 5.58
C GLY A 67 3.53 6.40 5.39
N TYR A 68 2.79 5.86 4.43
CA TYR A 68 1.36 6.11 4.24
C TYR A 68 0.54 5.42 5.32
N VAL A 69 0.84 4.14 5.61
CA VAL A 69 0.19 3.38 6.70
C VAL A 69 0.53 3.96 8.08
N GLU A 70 1.78 4.37 8.32
CA GLU A 70 2.17 4.97 9.61
C GLU A 70 1.46 6.31 9.90
N ARG A 71 1.15 7.06 8.84
CA ARG A 71 0.58 8.42 8.97
C ARG A 71 -0.93 8.42 9.18
N LEU A 72 -1.65 7.45 8.61
CA LEU A 72 -3.12 7.40 8.62
C LEU A 72 -3.64 6.48 9.72
#